data_AF-A0A086PC34-F1
#
_entry.id   AF-A0A086PC34-F1
#
_cell.length_a   1.000
_cell.length_b   1.000
_cell.length_c   1.000
_cell.angle_alpha   90.00
_cell.angle_beta   90.00
_cell.angle_gamma   90.00
#
_symmetry.space_group_name_H-M   'P 1'
#
loop_
_entity.id
_entity.type
_entity.pdbx_description
1 polymer ?
#
loop_
_entity_poly.entity_id
_entity_poly.type
_entity_poly.pdbx_seq_one_letter_code
_entity_poly.pdbx_strand_id
1 'polypeptide(L)'
;MRRLHPDVRADVDASLVPAPKQRNTEGEREAIKSGKSAEIWPDEPNKAAQKDTDARWTLKIGGKVRHREDDTPLLMIALPVFSYKSHISSDRRYGFMREMAVTSASTADGRFPRHVVSTDNTSCEVWADSAYRSKRNEKWLSDRMLTSRIHRRKPKGKPMPRAIARANAAKSSIRAHVEHVFAHQKNRFGLFIRTIGLARVEAKLTLCNLAYNFNRLIFHERRESMG
;
A
#
# COMPACT_ATOMS: atom_id res chain seq x y z
N MET A 1 18.64 16.89 26.59
CA MET A 1 18.56 17.77 25.40
C MET A 1 18.00 16.96 24.23
N ARG A 2 16.68 17.01 23.96
CA ARG A 2 16.11 16.40 22.75
C ARG A 2 16.51 17.29 21.58
N ARG A 3 17.36 16.79 20.67
CA ARG A 3 17.57 17.44 19.38
C ARG A 3 16.19 17.65 18.74
N LEU A 4 15.92 18.86 18.28
CA LEU A 4 14.75 19.21 17.50
C LEU A 4 14.77 18.36 16.21
N HIS A 5 14.17 17.17 16.27
CA HIS A 5 13.91 16.38 15.07
C HIS A 5 12.82 17.12 14.29
N PRO A 6 13.06 17.50 13.03
CA PRO A 6 12.05 18.20 12.23
C PRO A 6 10.81 17.32 12.01
N ASP A 7 9.63 17.93 11.83
CA ASP A 7 8.32 17.26 11.69
C ASP A 7 8.31 16.12 10.65
N VAL A 8 8.43 14.88 11.13
CA VAL A 8 8.32 13.66 10.32
C VAL A 8 6.83 13.28 10.25
N ARG A 9 6.11 13.77 9.23
CA ARG A 9 4.70 13.37 8.97
C ARG A 9 4.64 11.97 8.38
N ALA A 10 3.68 11.14 8.79
CA ALA A 10 3.49 9.81 8.22
C ALA A 10 2.51 9.84 7.04
N ASP A 11 3.00 9.48 5.85
CA ASP A 11 2.16 9.26 4.66
C ASP A 11 2.07 7.76 4.37
N VAL A 12 0.84 7.24 4.36
CA VAL A 12 0.52 5.82 4.28
C VAL A 12 -0.12 5.50 2.94
N ASP A 13 0.42 4.50 2.27
CA ASP A 13 -0.14 3.98 1.04
C ASP A 13 0.25 2.51 0.81
N ALA A 14 -0.43 1.87 -0.14
CA ALA A 14 -0.18 0.48 -0.48
C ALA A 14 -0.08 0.26 -1.99
N SER A 15 0.81 -0.65 -2.40
CA SER A 15 0.94 -1.05 -3.79
C SER A 15 0.86 -2.56 -3.95
N LEU A 16 0.21 -2.99 -5.03
CA LEU A 16 0.24 -4.39 -5.45
C LEU A 16 1.60 -4.73 -6.06
N VAL A 17 2.16 -5.86 -5.65
CA VAL A 17 3.39 -6.43 -6.21
C VAL A 17 3.06 -7.77 -6.87
N PRO A 18 3.13 -7.86 -8.22
CA PRO A 18 2.70 -9.06 -8.95
C PRO A 18 3.52 -10.31 -8.60
N ALA A 19 2.86 -11.46 -8.69
CA ALA A 19 3.45 -12.79 -8.52
C ALA A 19 3.03 -13.72 -9.68
N PRO A 20 3.74 -14.85 -9.92
CA PRO A 20 3.37 -15.85 -10.92
C PRO A 20 1.93 -16.33 -10.71
N LYS A 21 1.14 -16.27 -11.78
CA LYS A 21 -0.26 -16.73 -11.76
C LYS A 21 -0.31 -18.24 -11.52
N GLN A 22 -1.02 -18.64 -10.47
CA GLN A 22 -1.23 -20.04 -10.13
C GLN A 22 -2.39 -20.64 -10.96
N ARG A 23 -2.14 -21.77 -11.63
CA ARG A 23 -3.17 -22.55 -12.32
C ARG A 23 -3.74 -23.57 -11.34
N ASN A 24 -4.87 -23.21 -10.73
CA ASN A 24 -5.57 -24.06 -9.76
C ASN A 24 -6.96 -24.41 -10.27
N THR A 25 -7.43 -25.63 -9.96
CA THR A 25 -8.83 -26.04 -10.16
C THR A 25 -9.76 -25.27 -9.22
N GLU A 26 -11.08 -25.40 -9.40
CA GLU A 26 -12.03 -24.74 -8.51
C GLU A 26 -11.94 -25.26 -7.07
N GLY A 27 -11.91 -26.57 -6.86
CA GLY A 27 -11.75 -27.17 -5.54
C GLY A 27 -10.44 -26.77 -4.85
N GLU A 28 -9.32 -26.71 -5.60
CA GLU A 28 -8.04 -26.22 -5.07
C GLU A 28 -8.15 -24.74 -4.64
N ARG A 29 -8.85 -23.89 -5.40
CA ARG A 29 -9.05 -22.47 -5.04
C ARG A 29 -9.89 -22.31 -3.77
N GLU A 30 -10.94 -23.11 -3.62
CA GLU A 30 -11.79 -23.10 -2.42
C GLU A 30 -11.02 -23.56 -1.19
N ALA A 31 -10.23 -24.63 -1.32
CA ALA A 31 -9.37 -25.11 -0.26
C ALA A 31 -8.35 -24.03 0.18
N ILE A 32 -7.69 -23.35 -0.77
CA ILE A 32 -6.77 -22.23 -0.46
C ILE A 32 -7.50 -21.07 0.22
N LYS A 33 -8.73 -20.75 -0.21
CA LYS A 33 -9.55 -19.71 0.45
C LYS A 33 -9.93 -20.09 1.88
N SER A 34 -10.11 -21.38 2.16
CA SER A 34 -10.36 -21.91 3.50
C SER A 34 -9.11 -22.01 4.38
N GLY A 35 -7.93 -21.66 3.85
CA GLY A 35 -6.66 -21.66 4.58
C GLY A 35 -5.84 -22.94 4.48
N LYS A 36 -6.28 -23.92 3.67
CA LYS A 36 -5.48 -25.13 3.38
C LYS A 36 -4.29 -24.80 2.49
N SER A 37 -3.23 -25.59 2.61
CA SER A 37 -1.97 -25.37 1.89
C SER A 37 -1.47 -26.67 1.25
N ALA A 38 -0.50 -27.34 1.87
CA ALA A 38 0.05 -28.60 1.36
C ALA A 38 -0.97 -29.74 1.39
N GLU A 39 -1.96 -29.69 2.30
CA GLU A 39 -2.98 -30.75 2.43
C GLU A 39 -3.90 -30.88 1.20
N ILE A 40 -3.83 -29.92 0.28
CA ILE A 40 -4.58 -29.94 -0.99
C ILE A 40 -4.00 -31.00 -1.94
N TRP A 41 -2.72 -31.33 -1.80
CA TRP A 41 -1.98 -32.22 -2.68
C TRP A 41 -1.21 -33.28 -1.88
N PRO A 42 -1.90 -34.20 -1.18
CA PRO A 42 -1.27 -35.17 -0.29
C PRO A 42 -0.27 -36.08 -1.01
N ASP A 43 -0.59 -36.48 -2.25
CA ASP A 43 0.23 -37.40 -3.05
C ASP A 43 1.19 -36.67 -4.01
N GLU A 44 1.20 -35.33 -4.05
CA GLU A 44 2.02 -34.52 -4.96
C GLU A 44 2.86 -33.46 -4.21
N PRO A 45 3.79 -33.86 -3.30
CA PRO A 45 4.54 -32.92 -2.45
C PRO A 45 5.37 -31.91 -3.24
N ASN A 46 5.92 -32.31 -4.39
CA ASN A 46 6.67 -31.42 -5.28
C ASN A 46 5.78 -30.32 -5.87
N LYS A 47 4.52 -30.64 -6.19
CA LYS A 47 3.53 -29.66 -6.67
C LYS A 47 3.14 -28.75 -5.53
N ALA A 48 2.84 -29.29 -4.34
CA ALA A 48 2.49 -28.51 -3.16
C ALA A 48 3.55 -27.43 -2.84
N ALA A 49 4.84 -27.79 -2.88
CA ALA A 49 5.94 -26.86 -2.63
C ALA A 49 6.06 -25.71 -3.65
N GLN A 50 5.54 -25.89 -4.87
CA GLN A 50 5.58 -24.88 -5.93
C GLN A 50 4.31 -24.01 -5.99
N LYS A 51 3.29 -24.33 -5.20
CA LYS A 51 2.02 -23.60 -5.17
C LYS A 51 2.09 -22.44 -4.19
N ASP A 52 1.90 -21.23 -4.71
CA ASP A 52 1.70 -20.05 -3.87
C ASP A 52 0.27 -19.99 -3.36
N THR A 53 0.09 -20.36 -2.09
CA THR A 53 -1.19 -20.36 -1.37
C THR A 53 -1.39 -19.11 -0.52
N ASP A 54 -0.50 -18.11 -0.57
CA ASP A 54 -0.57 -16.85 0.17
C ASP A 54 -0.94 -15.65 -0.71
N ALA A 55 -0.43 -15.61 -1.95
CA ALA A 55 -0.85 -14.63 -2.93
C ALA A 55 -2.34 -14.76 -3.27
N ARG A 56 -3.00 -13.64 -3.58
CA ARG A 56 -4.43 -13.63 -3.90
C ARG A 56 -4.71 -12.87 -5.18
N TRP A 57 -5.80 -13.25 -5.84
CA TRP A 57 -6.35 -12.46 -6.94
C TRP A 57 -7.04 -11.20 -6.40
N THR A 58 -6.88 -10.10 -7.11
CA THR A 58 -7.63 -8.85 -6.88
C THR A 58 -7.91 -8.16 -8.21
N LEU A 59 -8.85 -7.22 -8.20
CA LEU A 59 -9.16 -6.39 -9.36
C LEU A 59 -8.52 -5.02 -9.17
N LYS A 60 -7.63 -4.65 -10.09
CA LYS A 60 -7.11 -3.29 -10.18
C LYS A 60 -7.98 -2.52 -11.17
N ILE A 61 -8.69 -1.52 -10.66
CA ILE A 61 -9.46 -0.58 -11.46
C ILE A 61 -8.65 0.71 -11.53
N GLY A 62 -8.21 1.08 -12.74
CA GLY A 62 -7.33 2.22 -12.94
C GLY A 62 -8.09 3.50 -13.29
N GLY A 63 -7.60 4.64 -12.79
CA GLY A 63 -7.99 5.98 -13.24
C GLY A 63 -9.22 6.57 -12.57
N LYS A 64 -9.45 7.86 -12.84
CA LYS A 64 -10.73 8.53 -12.53
C LYS A 64 -11.76 8.08 -13.56
N VAL A 65 -13.01 7.94 -13.14
CA VAL A 65 -14.14 7.78 -14.06
C VAL A 65 -14.10 8.96 -15.03
N ARG A 66 -13.89 8.65 -16.30
CA ARG A 66 -13.97 9.62 -17.39
C ARG A 66 -15.40 9.63 -17.89
N HIS A 67 -15.89 10.78 -18.32
CA HIS A 67 -17.25 10.93 -18.83
C HIS A 67 -17.18 11.28 -20.31
N ARG A 68 -18.20 10.89 -21.06
CA ARG A 68 -18.44 11.35 -22.43
C ARG A 68 -18.97 12.79 -22.41
N GLU A 69 -19.16 13.38 -23.59
CA GLU A 69 -19.74 14.73 -23.74
C GLU A 69 -21.18 14.82 -23.19
N ASP A 70 -21.93 13.71 -23.22
CA ASP A 70 -23.29 13.58 -22.67
C ASP A 70 -23.33 13.29 -21.15
N ASP A 71 -22.20 13.46 -20.45
CA ASP A 71 -22.00 13.15 -19.03
C ASP A 71 -22.22 11.67 -18.65
N THR A 72 -22.28 10.75 -19.62
CA THR A 72 -22.32 9.31 -19.32
C THR A 72 -20.92 8.78 -18.98
N PRO A 73 -20.76 7.91 -17.96
CA PRO A 73 -19.46 7.40 -17.57
C PRO A 73 -18.90 6.43 -18.61
N LEU A 74 -17.62 6.59 -18.97
CA LEU A 74 -16.89 5.65 -19.79
C LEU A 74 -16.65 4.34 -19.05
N LEU A 75 -16.66 3.23 -19.81
CA LEU A 75 -16.37 1.90 -19.28
C LEU A 75 -14.96 1.87 -18.69
N MET A 76 -14.85 1.44 -17.43
CA MET A 76 -13.55 1.26 -16.78
C MET A 76 -13.08 -0.18 -16.94
N ILE A 77 -11.83 -0.34 -17.37
CA ILE A 77 -11.21 -1.66 -17.49
C ILE A 77 -10.74 -2.11 -16.11
N ALA A 78 -11.27 -3.25 -15.65
CA ALA A 78 -10.77 -3.95 -14.47
C ALA A 78 -9.71 -4.95 -14.89
N LEU A 79 -8.50 -4.81 -14.35
CA LEU A 79 -7.38 -5.72 -14.61
C LEU A 79 -7.25 -6.71 -13.45
N PRO A 80 -7.40 -8.02 -13.68
CA PRO A 80 -7.16 -9.02 -12.66
C PRO A 80 -5.64 -9.16 -12.40
N VAL A 81 -5.25 -9.06 -11.14
CA VAL A 81 -3.85 -9.15 -10.71
C VAL A 81 -3.72 -10.21 -9.62
N PHE A 82 -2.83 -11.17 -9.83
CA PHE A 82 -2.40 -12.13 -8.80
C PHE A 82 -1.16 -11.56 -8.11
N SER A 83 -1.26 -11.23 -6.83
CA SER A 83 -0.24 -10.42 -6.17
C SER A 83 -0.24 -10.53 -4.65
N TYR A 84 0.82 -9.95 -4.08
CA TYR A 84 0.88 -9.47 -2.70
C TYR A 84 0.62 -7.96 -2.67
N LYS A 85 0.45 -7.42 -1.48
CA LYS A 85 0.30 -5.99 -1.25
C LYS A 85 1.37 -5.53 -0.25
N SER A 86 2.13 -4.52 -0.65
CA SER A 86 3.12 -3.84 0.19
C SER A 86 2.50 -2.56 0.72
N HIS A 87 2.33 -2.48 2.04
CA HIS A 87 1.89 -1.28 2.76
C HIS A 87 3.13 -0.61 3.33
N ILE A 88 3.26 0.69 3.16
CA ILE A 88 4.39 1.46 3.72
C ILE A 88 3.88 2.72 4.40
N SER A 89 4.64 3.22 5.36
CA SER A 89 4.65 4.65 5.64
C SER A 89 5.99 5.27 5.28
N SER A 90 5.93 6.47 4.73
CA SER A 90 7.11 7.28 4.46
C SER A 90 7.02 8.62 5.18
N ASP A 91 8.18 9.17 5.53
CA ASP A 91 8.24 10.53 6.02
C ASP A 91 8.16 11.56 4.89
N ARG A 92 7.53 12.70 5.14
CA ARG A 92 7.34 13.73 4.10
C ARG A 92 8.60 14.52 3.75
N ARG A 93 9.49 14.78 4.73
CA ARG A 93 10.59 15.73 4.56
C ARG A 93 11.71 15.12 3.74
N TYR A 94 12.12 13.93 4.13
CA TYR A 94 13.21 13.19 3.56
C TYR A 94 12.72 12.05 2.66
N GLY A 95 11.50 11.56 2.81
CA GLY A 95 10.98 10.49 1.95
C GLY A 95 11.52 9.11 2.31
N PHE A 96 12.07 8.91 3.51
CA PHE A 96 12.45 7.58 3.98
C PHE A 96 11.20 6.78 4.35
N MET A 97 11.19 5.50 3.99
CA MET A 97 10.26 4.56 4.56
C MET A 97 10.56 4.33 6.03
N ARG A 98 9.51 4.36 6.85
CA ARG A 98 9.58 4.20 8.31
C ARG A 98 9.07 2.84 8.75
N GLU A 99 7.88 2.48 8.30
CA GLU A 99 7.24 1.22 8.61
C GLU A 99 6.74 0.53 7.36
N MET A 100 6.59 -0.80 7.43
CA MET A 100 6.00 -1.59 6.35
C MET A 100 5.20 -2.76 6.88
N ALA A 101 4.27 -3.23 6.06
CA ALA A 101 3.59 -4.50 6.26
C ALA A 101 3.33 -5.15 4.90
N VAL A 102 3.36 -6.48 4.86
CA VAL A 102 3.07 -7.24 3.64
C VAL A 102 1.87 -8.13 3.87
N THR A 103 0.95 -8.13 2.91
CA THR A 103 -0.27 -8.94 2.99
C THR A 103 -0.54 -9.61 1.66
N SER A 104 -1.49 -10.55 1.65
CA SER A 104 -2.12 -10.97 0.41
C SER A 104 -2.87 -9.79 -0.25
N ALA A 105 -3.02 -9.83 -1.58
CA ALA A 105 -3.66 -8.75 -2.34
C ALA A 105 -5.15 -8.50 -2.02
N SER A 106 -5.88 -9.52 -1.53
CA SER A 106 -7.30 -9.39 -1.18
C SER A 106 -7.54 -8.67 0.15
N THR A 107 -6.47 -8.43 0.91
CA THR A 107 -6.55 -7.78 2.21
C THR A 107 -6.90 -6.29 2.06
N ALA A 108 -7.90 -5.83 2.83
CA ALA A 108 -8.37 -4.45 2.78
C ALA A 108 -7.43 -3.48 3.51
N ASP A 109 -7.04 -2.40 2.82
CA ASP A 109 -6.03 -1.43 3.27
C ASP A 109 -6.37 -0.78 4.62
N GLY A 110 -7.66 -0.48 4.83
CA GLY A 110 -8.15 0.11 6.08
C GLY A 110 -7.95 -0.73 7.34
N ARG A 111 -7.46 -1.97 7.25
CA ARG A 111 -7.09 -2.78 8.43
C ARG A 111 -5.66 -2.53 8.91
N PHE A 112 -4.79 -1.97 8.07
CA PHE A 112 -3.34 -1.91 8.31
C PHE A 112 -2.74 -0.62 8.85
N PRO A 113 -3.45 0.52 9.08
CA PRO A 113 -2.77 1.71 9.60
C PRO A 113 -2.07 1.46 10.94
N ARG A 114 -2.51 0.49 11.74
CA ARG A 114 -1.88 0.12 13.03
C ARG A 114 -0.52 -0.54 12.88
N HIS A 115 -0.23 -1.13 11.73
CA HIS A 115 1.02 -1.83 11.46
C HIS A 115 2.03 -0.94 10.73
N VAL A 116 1.58 0.18 10.17
CA VAL A 116 2.43 1.05 9.34
C VAL A 116 2.49 2.49 9.84
N VAL A 117 1.82 2.84 10.93
CA VAL A 117 1.92 4.16 11.56
C VAL A 117 2.69 4.03 12.88
N SER A 118 3.91 4.56 12.91
CA SER A 118 4.72 4.68 14.11
C SER A 118 4.37 5.95 14.90
N THR A 119 4.41 5.83 16.23
CA THR A 119 4.30 6.95 17.18
C THR A 119 5.63 7.63 17.48
N ASP A 120 6.74 7.08 16.99
CA ASP A 120 8.09 7.64 17.18
C ASP A 120 8.37 8.81 16.23
N ASN A 121 7.42 9.09 15.33
CA ASN A 121 7.45 10.23 14.43
C ASN A 121 7.23 11.54 15.21
N THR A 122 7.99 12.57 14.87
CA THR A 122 7.90 13.89 15.51
C THR A 122 6.61 14.64 15.20
N SER A 123 5.91 14.30 14.11
CA SER A 123 4.60 14.87 13.79
C SER A 123 3.49 13.89 14.12
N CYS A 124 2.39 14.41 14.67
CA CYS A 124 1.18 13.64 14.94
C CYS A 124 0.26 13.46 13.72
N GLU A 125 0.53 14.11 12.58
CA GLU A 125 -0.33 14.02 11.39
C GLU A 125 -0.14 12.72 10.59
N VAL A 126 -1.26 12.06 10.29
CA VAL A 126 -1.31 10.84 9.46
C VAL A 126 -2.09 11.09 8.17
N TRP A 127 -1.42 10.93 7.03
CA TRP A 127 -1.96 11.13 5.69
C TRP A 127 -2.21 9.78 5.02
N ALA A 128 -3.39 9.58 4.42
CA ALA A 128 -3.75 8.34 3.74
C ALA A 128 -4.97 8.55 2.82
N ASP A 129 -5.24 7.58 1.94
CA ASP A 129 -6.46 7.60 1.13
C ASP A 129 -7.72 7.24 1.93
N SER A 130 -8.88 7.41 1.30
CA SER A 130 -10.18 7.25 1.94
C SER A 130 -10.57 5.81 2.31
N ALA A 131 -9.85 4.80 1.81
CA ALA A 131 -9.92 3.40 2.24
C ALA A 131 -9.46 3.24 3.69
N TYR A 132 -8.52 4.06 4.15
CA TYR A 132 -8.04 4.09 5.53
C TYR A 132 -9.00 4.81 6.50
N ARG A 133 -10.02 5.53 6.00
CA ARG A 133 -10.93 6.35 6.82
C ARG A 133 -12.13 5.59 7.38
N SER A 134 -11.88 4.65 8.29
CA SER A 134 -12.93 3.94 9.04
C SER A 134 -13.17 4.58 10.41
N LYS A 135 -14.39 4.42 10.99
CA LYS A 135 -14.67 4.86 12.36
C LYS A 135 -13.67 4.28 13.38
N ARG A 136 -13.30 3.01 13.19
CA ARG A 136 -12.32 2.31 14.02
C ARG A 136 -10.92 2.93 13.93
N ASN A 137 -10.51 3.36 12.74
CA ASN A 137 -9.21 4.00 12.55
C ASN A 137 -9.19 5.43 13.08
N GLU A 138 -10.24 6.20 12.83
CA GLU A 138 -10.37 7.56 13.38
C GLU A 138 -10.34 7.54 14.91
N LYS A 139 -11.06 6.59 15.54
CA LYS A 139 -10.98 6.39 17.00
C LYS A 139 -9.56 6.03 17.43
N TRP A 140 -8.92 5.07 16.76
CA TRP A 140 -7.56 4.64 17.11
C TRP A 140 -6.51 5.75 16.98
N LEU A 141 -6.64 6.62 15.96
CA LEU A 141 -5.79 7.81 15.79
C LEU A 141 -6.02 8.79 16.93
N SER A 142 -7.28 9.09 17.24
CA SER A 142 -7.65 10.00 18.33
C SER A 142 -7.15 9.50 19.69
N ASP A 143 -7.31 8.20 19.99
CA ASP A 143 -6.85 7.59 21.24
C ASP A 143 -5.31 7.65 21.40
N ARG A 144 -4.58 7.94 20.32
CA ARG A 144 -3.11 8.08 20.29
C ARG A 144 -2.66 9.53 20.06
N MET A 145 -3.57 10.49 20.15
CA MET A 145 -3.29 11.91 19.88
C MET A 145 -2.74 12.17 18.46
N LEU A 146 -3.08 11.32 17.50
CA LEU A 146 -2.71 11.47 16.09
C LEU A 146 -3.78 12.26 15.34
N THR A 147 -3.35 13.24 14.54
CA THR A 147 -4.22 14.08 13.72
C THR A 147 -4.51 13.41 12.38
N SER A 148 -5.77 13.05 12.16
CA SER A 148 -6.21 12.44 10.90
C SER A 148 -6.23 13.45 9.74
N ARG A 149 -5.33 13.27 8.79
CA ARG A 149 -5.32 13.97 7.49
C ARG A 149 -5.81 13.08 6.36
N ILE A 150 -6.50 11.98 6.68
CA ILE A 150 -7.04 11.00 5.72
C ILE A 150 -8.12 11.61 4.82
N HIS A 151 -8.19 11.19 3.55
CA HIS A 151 -9.22 11.64 2.60
C HIS A 151 -10.64 11.28 3.01
N ARG A 152 -11.58 12.19 2.74
CA ARG A 152 -13.03 11.94 2.94
C ARG A 152 -13.65 11.33 1.68
N ARG A 153 -14.51 10.33 1.85
CA ARG A 153 -15.26 9.70 0.75
C ARG A 153 -16.37 10.60 0.23
N LYS A 154 -16.69 10.48 -1.06
CA LYS A 154 -17.89 11.07 -1.66
C LYS A 154 -19.13 10.48 -0.98
N PRO A 155 -20.12 11.29 -0.56
CA PRO A 155 -21.38 10.77 -0.05
C PRO A 155 -22.12 9.95 -1.13
N LYS A 156 -22.84 8.91 -0.72
CA LYS A 156 -23.62 8.07 -1.65
C LYS A 156 -24.72 8.91 -2.29
N GLY A 157 -24.83 8.83 -3.63
CA GLY A 157 -25.89 9.50 -4.39
C GLY A 157 -25.84 11.03 -4.43
N LYS A 158 -24.78 11.67 -3.93
CA LYS A 158 -24.65 13.14 -3.90
C LYS A 158 -23.29 13.59 -4.45
N PRO A 159 -23.19 14.79 -5.03
CA PRO A 159 -21.89 15.35 -5.41
C PRO A 159 -21.00 15.55 -4.18
N MET A 160 -19.68 15.58 -4.39
CA MET A 160 -18.73 15.90 -3.33
C MET A 160 -18.91 17.38 -2.93
N PRO A 161 -19.12 17.70 -1.64
CA PRO A 161 -19.17 19.10 -1.21
C PRO A 161 -17.89 19.84 -1.57
N ARG A 162 -18.00 21.08 -2.10
CA ARG A 162 -16.86 21.87 -2.60
C ARG A 162 -15.74 22.02 -1.57
N ALA A 163 -16.09 22.26 -0.31
CA ALA A 163 -15.11 22.37 0.78
C ALA A 163 -14.33 21.07 1.00
N ILE A 164 -15.00 19.92 0.94
CA ILE A 164 -14.36 18.60 1.07
C ILE A 164 -13.49 18.31 -0.15
N ALA A 165 -13.96 18.63 -1.35
CA ALA A 165 -13.18 18.47 -2.58
C ALA A 165 -11.88 19.28 -2.53
N ARG A 166 -11.93 20.56 -2.12
CA ARG A 166 -10.76 21.41 -1.93
C ARG A 166 -9.80 20.85 -0.87
N ALA A 167 -10.33 20.41 0.27
CA ALA A 167 -9.52 19.81 1.33
C ALA A 167 -8.84 18.50 0.89
N ASN A 168 -9.55 17.63 0.16
CA ASN A 168 -8.93 16.41 -0.41
C ASN A 168 -7.90 16.78 -1.49
N ALA A 169 -8.15 17.77 -2.34
CA ALA A 169 -7.17 18.20 -3.35
C ALA A 169 -5.87 18.71 -2.71
N ALA A 170 -5.96 19.50 -1.64
CA ALA A 170 -4.80 19.94 -0.87
C ALA A 170 -4.03 18.78 -0.19
N LYS A 171 -4.74 17.71 0.19
CA LYS A 171 -4.13 16.49 0.75
C LYS A 171 -3.44 15.63 -0.31
N SER A 172 -3.97 15.59 -1.53
CA SER A 172 -3.42 14.81 -2.63
C SER A 172 -2.00 15.22 -3.02
N SER A 173 -1.66 16.52 -2.99
CA SER A 173 -0.29 16.98 -3.31
C SER A 173 0.74 16.45 -2.31
N ILE A 174 0.34 16.27 -1.05
CA ILE A 174 1.19 15.67 -0.01
C ILE A 174 1.33 14.17 -0.26
N ARG A 175 0.23 13.48 -0.60
CA ARG A 175 0.23 12.03 -0.88
C ARG A 175 1.01 11.61 -2.12
N ALA A 176 1.24 12.51 -3.06
CA ALA A 176 2.04 12.19 -4.25
C ALA A 176 3.48 11.74 -3.91
N HIS A 177 3.98 12.09 -2.73
CA HIS A 177 5.33 11.73 -2.31
C HIS A 177 5.49 10.22 -2.02
N VAL A 178 4.54 9.57 -1.34
CA VAL A 178 4.61 8.12 -1.11
C VAL A 178 4.45 7.33 -2.41
N GLU A 179 3.67 7.86 -3.37
CA GLU A 179 3.56 7.27 -4.71
C GLU A 179 4.91 7.23 -5.45
N HIS A 180 5.79 8.22 -5.24
CA HIS A 180 7.14 8.22 -5.81
C HIS A 180 8.02 7.07 -5.27
N VAL A 181 7.80 6.62 -4.04
CA VAL A 181 8.49 5.45 -3.48
C VAL A 181 8.17 4.23 -4.34
N PHE A 182 6.89 3.98 -4.60
CA PHE A 182 6.45 2.87 -5.43
C PHE A 182 6.88 3.01 -6.89
N ALA A 183 6.90 4.23 -7.44
CA ALA A 183 7.39 4.48 -8.79
C ALA A 183 8.88 4.13 -8.90
N HIS A 184 9.70 4.54 -7.93
CA HIS A 184 11.12 4.18 -7.87
C HIS A 184 11.31 2.67 -7.80
N GLN A 185 10.58 1.98 -6.92
CA GLN A 185 10.66 0.53 -6.79
C GLN A 185 10.28 -0.20 -8.09
N LYS A 186 9.21 0.24 -8.76
CA LYS A 186 8.78 -0.37 -10.03
C LYS A 186 9.80 -0.15 -11.13
N ASN A 187 10.29 1.09 -11.28
CA ASN A 187 11.17 1.46 -12.38
C ASN A 187 12.61 0.97 -12.18
N ARG A 188 13.12 1.00 -10.95
CA ARG A 188 14.52 0.64 -10.66
C ARG A 188 14.70 -0.83 -10.31
N PHE A 189 13.72 -1.46 -9.67
CA PHE A 189 13.85 -2.84 -9.22
C PHE A 189 13.08 -3.84 -10.09
N GLY A 190 12.21 -3.38 -11.01
CA GLY A 190 11.35 -4.28 -11.78
C GLY A 190 10.53 -5.20 -10.87
N LEU A 191 10.02 -4.63 -9.77
CA LEU A 191 9.62 -5.39 -8.59
C LEU A 191 8.54 -6.46 -8.91
N PHE A 192 8.93 -7.72 -8.80
CA PHE A 192 8.09 -8.90 -9.04
C PHE A 192 8.44 -10.02 -8.04
N ILE A 193 7.44 -10.68 -7.47
CA ILE A 193 7.62 -11.71 -6.45
C ILE A 193 7.74 -13.08 -7.09
N ARG A 194 8.92 -13.71 -7.03
CA ARG A 194 9.14 -15.10 -7.47
C ARG A 194 9.23 -16.10 -6.31
N THR A 195 9.44 -15.60 -5.10
CA THR A 195 9.50 -16.40 -3.88
C THR A 195 8.09 -16.80 -3.46
N ILE A 196 7.94 -18.02 -2.94
CA ILE A 196 6.65 -18.54 -2.45
C ILE A 196 6.60 -18.40 -0.93
N GLY A 197 5.45 -17.91 -0.44
CA GLY A 197 5.14 -17.82 0.97
C GLY A 197 5.38 -16.42 1.54
N LEU A 198 4.43 -15.95 2.35
CA LEU A 198 4.35 -14.59 2.85
C LEU A 198 5.66 -14.11 3.52
N ALA A 199 6.26 -14.95 4.37
CA ALA A 199 7.50 -14.61 5.07
C ALA A 199 8.69 -14.32 4.11
N ARG A 200 8.82 -15.09 3.02
CA ARG A 200 9.88 -14.86 2.02
C ARG A 200 9.62 -13.60 1.22
N VAL A 201 8.35 -13.32 0.93
CA VAL A 201 7.93 -12.10 0.24
C VAL A 201 8.19 -10.88 1.10
N GLU A 202 7.86 -10.96 2.39
CA GLU A 202 8.12 -9.91 3.38
C GLU A 202 9.61 -9.62 3.48
N ALA A 203 10.46 -10.64 3.59
CA ALA A 203 11.91 -10.47 3.58
C ALA A 203 12.39 -9.77 2.31
N LYS A 204 11.92 -10.20 1.13
CA LYS A 204 12.28 -9.58 -0.16
C LYS A 204 11.87 -8.10 -0.21
N LEU A 205 10.64 -7.80 0.17
CA LEU A 205 10.14 -6.41 0.15
C LEU A 205 10.85 -5.54 1.18
N THR A 206 11.23 -6.09 2.33
CA THR A 206 12.04 -5.41 3.33
C THR A 206 13.40 -5.02 2.76
N LEU A 207 14.09 -5.92 2.08
CA LEU A 207 15.37 -5.62 1.42
C LEU A 207 15.21 -4.56 0.31
N CYS A 208 14.14 -4.64 -0.48
CA CYS A 208 13.84 -3.60 -1.48
C CYS A 208 13.57 -2.24 -0.82
N ASN A 209 12.87 -2.22 0.31
CA ASN A 209 12.60 -1.00 1.05
C ASN A 209 13.88 -0.39 1.65
N LEU A 210 14.77 -1.24 2.18
CA LEU A 210 16.07 -0.83 2.69
C LEU A 210 16.95 -0.25 1.56
N ALA A 211 17.02 -0.91 0.40
CA ALA A 211 17.76 -0.42 -0.75
C ALA A 211 17.22 0.94 -1.26
N TYR A 212 15.90 1.14 -1.23
CA TYR A 212 15.32 2.45 -1.50
C TYR A 212 15.80 3.50 -0.49
N ASN A 213 15.76 3.19 0.81
CA ASN A 213 16.20 4.12 1.85
C ASN A 213 17.68 4.50 1.69
N PHE A 214 18.57 3.56 1.35
CA PHE A 214 19.97 3.88 1.06
C PHE A 214 20.13 4.80 -0.16
N ASN A 215 19.42 4.54 -1.25
CA ASN A 215 19.40 5.45 -2.40
C ASN A 215 18.91 6.85 -2.01
N ARG A 216 17.92 6.91 -1.11
CA ARG A 216 17.37 8.18 -0.62
C ARG A 216 18.35 8.93 0.27
N LEU A 217 19.11 8.22 1.10
CA LEU A 217 20.18 8.79 1.91
C LEU A 217 21.26 9.40 1.01
N ILE A 218 21.78 8.63 0.05
CA ILE A 218 22.79 9.10 -0.91
C ILE A 218 22.31 10.35 -1.65
N PHE A 219 21.02 10.40 -2.03
CA PHE A 219 20.45 11.58 -2.66
C PHE A 219 20.51 12.84 -1.77
N HIS A 220 20.19 12.72 -0.47
CA HIS A 220 20.24 13.87 0.45
C HIS A 220 21.68 14.30 0.73
N GLU A 221 22.57 13.36 1.00
CA GLU A 221 24.01 13.64 1.21
C GLU A 221 24.62 14.38 0.01
N ARG A 222 24.30 13.93 -1.22
CA ARG A 222 24.77 14.62 -2.44
C ARG A 222 24.20 16.02 -2.57
N ARG A 223 22.93 16.23 -2.22
CA ARG A 223 22.33 17.57 -2.27
C ARG A 223 22.96 18.50 -1.26
N GLU A 224 23.19 18.05 -0.03
CA GLU A 224 23.87 18.85 1.00
C GLU A 224 25.31 19.20 0.58
N SER A 225 26.01 18.29 -0.11
CA SER A 225 27.35 18.57 -0.64
C SER A 225 27.39 19.56 -1.82
N MET A 226 26.26 19.76 -2.51
CA MET A 226 26.16 20.64 -3.70
C MET A 226 25.56 22.03 -3.41
N GLY A 227 25.07 22.28 -2.19
CA GLY A 227 24.41 23.53 -1.79
C GLY A 227 22.89 23.50 -1.98
#